data_AF-A0A060YHI5-F1
#
_entry.id   AF-A0A060YHI5-F1
#
_cell.length_a   1.000
_cell.length_b   1.000
_cell.length_c   1.000
_cell.angle_alpha   90.00
_cell.angle_beta   90.00
_cell.angle_gamma   90.00
#
_symmetry.space_group_name_H-M   'P 1'
#
loop_
_entity.id
_entity.type
_entity.pdbx_description
1 polymer ?
#
loop_
_entity_poly.entity_id
_entity_poly.type
_entity_poly.pdbx_seq_one_letter_code
_entity_poly.pdbx_strand_id
1 'polypeptide(L)'
;MEGGIKELSPAILNALDLDAPVDILTFTVLVPSAHGTLLNGIYGTELSRYKNMGPKLLLQSLMVHTFTMEELKQGMRIMYMHDDTETLKDSFTVQLTDGRHTIQGTAHLRVLPVNDEKPRLLKNAGVEVDWMDRRVISSVVLEAEDLDTPTSKLYYILTAGPRFGKLQVKTEAGWTDIGAGQNFTQEDVEFNRLWYAHTTGTGFKGHDSIRFTLSDLDNESPPQSFFISVRTIQKGEDRTA
;
A
#
# COMPACT_ATOMS: atom_id res chain seq x y z
N MET A 1 14.98 0.32 2.37
CA MET A 1 13.65 -0.29 2.53
C MET A 1 12.78 0.85 3.01
N GLU A 2 11.52 0.81 2.60
CA GLU A 2 10.44 1.54 3.24
C GLU A 2 10.50 1.45 4.76
N GLY A 3 10.16 2.56 5.42
CA GLY A 3 10.33 2.75 6.87
C GLY A 3 11.75 2.65 7.43
N GLY A 4 12.71 2.28 6.59
CA GLY A 4 14.03 1.83 6.99
C GLY A 4 15.06 2.94 7.02
N ILE A 5 16.24 2.58 7.53
CA ILE A 5 17.42 3.44 7.52
C ILE A 5 18.57 2.75 6.79
N LYS A 6 19.32 3.51 5.99
CA LYS A 6 20.46 3.00 5.24
C LYS A 6 21.60 4.01 5.21
N GLU A 7 22.82 3.55 5.46
CA GLU A 7 24.01 4.36 5.28
C GLU A 7 24.22 4.62 3.78
N LEU A 8 24.35 5.89 3.40
CA LEU A 8 24.73 6.26 2.05
C LEU A 8 26.20 5.89 1.85
N SER A 9 26.48 5.14 0.79
CA SER A 9 27.85 4.69 0.54
C SER A 9 28.74 5.87 0.18
N PRO A 10 30.05 5.81 0.49
CA PRO A 10 31.00 6.80 0.02
C PRO A 10 30.99 6.97 -1.50
N ALA A 11 30.62 5.94 -2.27
CA ALA A 11 30.51 6.05 -3.73
C ALA A 11 29.41 7.03 -4.18
N ILE A 12 28.38 7.27 -3.37
CA ILE A 12 27.32 8.26 -3.63
C ILE A 12 27.79 9.66 -3.20
N LEU A 13 28.66 9.73 -2.18
CA LEU A 13 29.13 10.95 -1.53
C LEU A 13 30.66 11.09 -1.63
N ASN A 14 31.22 10.94 -2.82
CA ASN A 14 32.65 11.15 -3.07
C ASN A 14 32.85 12.26 -4.10
N ALA A 15 33.80 13.14 -3.82
CA ALA A 15 34.18 14.19 -4.73
C ALA A 15 35.70 14.42 -4.68
N LEU A 16 36.23 14.86 -5.81
CA LEU A 16 37.63 15.21 -5.98
C LEU A 16 37.70 16.53 -6.76
N ASP A 17 38.49 17.45 -6.24
CA ASP A 17 38.94 18.63 -6.96
C ASP A 17 40.48 18.52 -7.09
N LEU A 18 41.00 18.74 -8.29
CA LEU A 18 42.43 18.65 -8.56
C LEU A 18 43.17 19.94 -8.17
N ASP A 19 42.44 21.06 -8.11
CA ASP A 19 42.99 22.40 -7.88
C ASP A 19 42.75 22.90 -6.44
N ALA A 20 41.97 22.15 -5.66
CA ALA A 20 41.64 22.43 -4.27
C ALA A 20 41.95 21.24 -3.35
N PRO A 21 42.45 21.48 -2.11
CA PRO A 21 42.53 20.44 -1.09
C PRO A 21 41.16 19.81 -0.81
N VAL A 22 41.10 18.48 -0.67
CA VAL A 22 39.81 17.78 -0.49
C VAL A 22 39.11 18.17 0.81
N ASP A 23 39.84 18.58 1.83
CA ASP A 23 39.35 19.01 3.15
C ASP A 23 38.48 20.28 3.10
N ILE A 24 38.65 21.15 2.10
CA ILE A 24 37.81 22.35 1.97
C ILE A 24 36.50 22.10 1.21
N LEU A 25 36.33 20.92 0.63
CA LEU A 25 35.14 20.58 -0.14
C LEU A 25 33.92 20.43 0.77
N THR A 26 32.94 21.29 0.55
CA THR A 26 31.71 21.37 1.34
C THR A 26 30.50 20.98 0.51
N PHE A 27 29.69 20.04 1.01
CA PHE A 27 28.40 19.68 0.45
C PHE A 27 27.29 20.45 1.16
N THR A 28 26.29 20.89 0.40
CA THR A 28 25.04 21.45 0.93
C THR A 28 23.86 20.82 0.22
N VAL A 29 22.89 20.32 0.98
CA VAL A 29 21.63 19.79 0.44
C VAL A 29 20.80 20.97 -0.07
N LEU A 30 20.66 21.08 -1.38
CA LEU A 30 19.86 22.14 -2.03
C LEU A 30 18.40 21.76 -2.13
N VAL A 31 18.15 20.53 -2.60
CA VAL A 31 16.80 19.98 -2.72
C VAL A 31 16.76 18.76 -1.80
N PRO A 32 16.06 18.84 -0.65
CA PRO A 32 15.88 17.69 0.22
C PRO A 32 15.06 16.62 -0.48
N SER A 33 15.16 15.38 0.01
CA SER A 33 14.33 14.31 -0.53
C SER A 33 12.86 14.49 -0.10
N ALA A 34 11.94 13.97 -0.91
CA ALA A 34 10.51 14.13 -0.68
C ALA A 34 9.96 13.10 0.31
N HIS A 35 10.61 11.93 0.39
CA HIS A 35 10.15 10.74 1.13
C HIS A 35 11.17 10.26 2.17
N GLY A 36 12.08 11.13 2.58
CA GLY A 36 13.12 10.77 3.53
C GLY A 36 13.93 11.93 4.05
N THR A 37 14.84 11.60 4.96
CA THR A 37 15.69 12.59 5.64
C THR A 37 17.13 12.09 5.70
N LEU A 38 18.08 13.00 5.44
CA LEU A 38 19.50 12.75 5.67
C LEU A 38 19.86 13.08 7.12
N LEU A 39 20.42 12.10 7.82
CA LEU A 39 20.74 12.16 9.24
C LEU A 39 22.22 11.86 9.49
N ASN A 40 22.77 12.48 10.53
CA ASN A 40 24.08 12.13 11.05
C ASN A 40 23.98 10.77 11.75
N GLY A 41 24.72 9.81 11.22
CA GLY A 41 24.66 8.39 11.55
C GLY A 41 25.32 7.98 12.85
N ILE A 42 25.21 8.79 13.90
CA ILE A 42 25.85 8.52 15.21
C ILE A 42 25.39 7.20 15.85
N TYR A 43 24.20 6.71 15.48
CA TYR A 43 23.66 5.41 15.91
C TYR A 43 23.77 4.32 14.84
N GLY A 44 24.50 4.56 13.76
CA GLY A 44 24.59 3.66 12.62
C GLY A 44 23.21 3.29 12.07
N THR A 45 22.97 2.00 11.85
CA THR A 45 21.71 1.47 11.29
C THR A 45 20.67 1.07 12.35
N GLU A 46 20.86 1.40 13.64
CA GLU A 46 19.90 1.08 14.70
C GLU A 46 18.67 2.01 14.66
N LEU A 47 17.72 1.72 13.74
CA LEU A 47 16.52 2.53 13.48
C LEU A 47 15.75 2.94 14.75
N SER A 48 15.60 2.03 15.71
CA SER A 48 14.87 2.29 16.95
C SER A 48 15.44 3.46 17.76
N ARG A 49 16.76 3.70 17.71
CA ARG A 49 17.36 4.85 18.42
C ARG A 49 16.93 6.18 17.82
N TYR A 50 16.82 6.25 16.50
CA TYR A 50 16.30 7.44 15.80
C TYR A 50 14.81 7.63 16.09
N LYS A 51 14.00 6.56 15.95
CA LYS A 51 12.54 6.63 16.22
C LYS A 51 12.23 7.07 17.67
N ASN A 52 13.04 6.66 18.64
CA ASN A 52 12.86 7.02 20.06
C ASN A 52 13.14 8.50 20.41
N MET A 53 13.86 9.26 19.58
CA MET A 53 14.12 10.68 19.84
C MET A 53 12.88 11.56 19.64
N GLY A 54 11.87 11.05 18.92
CA GLY A 54 10.75 11.84 18.45
C GLY A 54 11.13 12.77 17.29
N PRO A 55 10.16 13.14 16.44
CA PRO A 55 10.43 13.79 15.15
C PRO A 55 11.11 15.14 15.28
N LYS A 56 10.71 15.96 16.26
CA LYS A 56 11.27 17.31 16.45
C LYS A 56 12.75 17.29 16.82
N LEU A 57 13.14 16.46 17.80
CA LEU A 57 14.53 16.38 18.25
C LEU A 57 15.42 15.72 17.20
N LEU A 58 14.90 14.72 16.49
CA LEU A 58 15.58 14.08 15.38
C LEU A 58 15.98 15.11 14.31
N LEU A 59 15.00 15.89 13.84
CA LEU A 59 15.23 16.92 12.81
C LEU A 59 16.16 18.04 13.30
N GLN A 60 16.02 18.45 14.56
CA GLN A 60 16.84 19.53 15.10
C GLN A 60 18.30 19.12 15.34
N SER A 61 18.54 17.86 15.72
CA SER A 61 19.83 17.44 16.26
C SER A 61 20.67 16.62 15.28
N LEU A 62 20.01 15.86 14.41
CA LEU A 62 20.68 14.91 13.53
C LEU A 62 20.48 15.21 12.04
N MET A 63 19.52 16.05 11.65
CA MET A 63 19.33 16.38 10.24
C MET A 63 20.59 17.04 9.67
N VAL A 64 21.05 16.52 8.54
CA VAL A 64 22.24 17.01 7.86
C VAL A 64 21.81 17.91 6.71
N HIS A 65 22.17 19.19 6.79
CA HIS A 65 22.01 20.16 5.70
C HIS A 65 23.32 20.44 4.98
N THR A 66 24.43 20.45 5.72
CA THR A 66 25.78 20.75 5.22
C THR A 66 26.76 19.80 5.89
N PHE A 67 27.76 19.34 5.16
CA PHE A 67 28.84 18.49 5.66
C PHE A 67 30.08 18.63 4.76
N THR A 68 31.27 18.30 5.27
CA THR A 68 32.52 18.40 4.51
C THR A 68 33.08 17.02 4.14
N MET A 69 33.93 16.97 3.11
CA MET A 69 34.70 15.77 2.80
C MET A 69 35.66 15.39 3.95
N GLU A 70 36.13 16.36 4.74
CA GLU A 70 36.95 16.08 5.92
C GLU A 70 36.14 15.31 6.99
N GLU A 71 34.93 15.75 7.30
CA GLU A 71 34.04 15.07 8.26
C GLU A 71 33.76 13.62 7.83
N LEU A 72 33.46 13.40 6.56
CA LEU A 72 33.27 12.05 6.01
C LEU A 72 34.53 11.19 6.16
N LYS A 73 35.72 11.74 5.88
CA LYS A 73 37.01 11.04 6.05
C LYS A 73 37.33 10.74 7.51
N GLN A 74 36.90 11.60 8.43
CA GLN A 74 37.04 11.41 9.88
C GLN A 74 35.99 10.44 10.46
N GLY A 75 35.10 9.90 9.63
CA GLY A 75 34.18 8.83 9.99
C GLY A 75 32.73 9.29 10.24
N MET A 76 32.37 10.53 9.89
CA MET A 76 30.97 10.93 9.82
C MET A 76 30.23 10.02 8.84
N ARG A 77 29.06 9.54 9.27
CA ARG A 77 28.18 8.70 8.46
C ARG A 77 26.95 9.49 8.10
N ILE A 78 26.56 9.42 6.84
CA ILE A 78 25.29 10.00 6.38
C ILE A 78 24.30 8.86 6.19
N MET A 79 23.22 8.92 6.96
CA MET A 79 22.14 7.96 6.89
C MET A 79 20.97 8.56 6.14
N TYR A 80 20.37 7.80 5.23
CA TYR A 80 19.05 8.09 4.70
C TYR A 80 18.01 7.31 5.49
N MET A 81 17.03 8.00 6.05
CA MET A 81 15.88 7.41 6.73
C MET A 81 14.62 7.68 5.90
N HIS A 82 13.95 6.61 5.46
CA HIS A 82 12.70 6.67 4.72
C HIS A 82 11.53 7.01 5.66
N ASP A 83 10.53 7.73 5.17
CA ASP A 83 9.43 8.29 5.96
C ASP A 83 8.17 7.39 6.03
N ASP A 84 8.30 6.10 5.72
CA ASP A 84 7.18 5.13 5.67
C ASP A 84 6.12 5.40 4.59
N THR A 85 6.39 6.23 3.58
CA THR A 85 5.46 6.36 2.43
C THR A 85 5.65 5.29 1.36
N GLU A 86 4.55 4.76 0.80
CA GLU A 86 4.52 3.76 -0.29
C GLU A 86 5.14 4.22 -1.62
N THR A 87 6.44 4.51 -1.60
CA THR A 87 7.20 5.08 -2.71
C THR A 87 8.34 4.16 -3.07
N LEU A 88 8.58 4.02 -4.38
CA LEU A 88 9.63 3.13 -4.91
C LEU A 88 10.91 3.89 -5.26
N LYS A 89 10.83 5.22 -5.30
CA LYS A 89 11.91 6.10 -5.75
C LYS A 89 11.87 7.39 -4.96
N ASP A 90 13.06 7.86 -4.62
CA ASP A 90 13.26 9.16 -4.02
C ASP A 90 14.56 9.77 -4.57
N SER A 91 14.80 11.05 -4.32
CA SER A 91 16.05 11.69 -4.72
C SER A 91 16.30 12.95 -3.93
N PHE A 92 17.56 13.32 -3.79
CA PHE A 92 17.96 14.62 -3.25
C PHE A 92 19.08 15.22 -4.10
N THR A 93 19.19 16.54 -4.10
CA THR A 93 20.24 17.27 -4.83
C THR A 93 21.17 17.96 -3.87
N VAL A 94 22.47 17.74 -4.05
CA VAL A 94 23.54 18.41 -3.31
C VAL A 94 24.31 19.36 -4.21
N GLN A 95 24.77 20.45 -3.62
CA GLN A 95 25.80 21.30 -4.19
C GLN A 95 27.12 21.03 -3.49
N LEU A 96 28.19 20.88 -4.27
CA LEU A 96 29.56 20.84 -3.80
C LEU A 96 30.25 22.17 -4.12
N THR A 97 31.03 22.68 -3.18
CA THR A 97 31.84 23.90 -3.35
C THR A 97 33.23 23.75 -2.73
N ASP A 98 34.24 24.32 -3.40
CA ASP A 98 35.59 24.57 -2.88
C ASP A 98 35.74 26.02 -2.33
N GLY A 99 34.63 26.78 -2.30
CA GLY A 99 34.60 28.20 -1.95
C GLY A 99 34.78 29.17 -3.13
N ARG A 100 35.13 28.68 -4.33
CA ARG A 100 35.27 29.49 -5.56
C ARG A 100 34.34 29.02 -6.67
N HIS A 101 34.25 27.71 -6.85
CA HIS A 101 33.45 27.03 -7.84
C HIS A 101 32.37 26.20 -7.15
N THR A 102 31.27 25.97 -7.88
CA THR A 102 30.18 25.13 -7.40
C THR A 102 29.73 24.18 -8.49
N ILE A 103 29.42 22.94 -8.11
CA ILE A 103 28.78 21.95 -8.96
C ILE A 103 27.59 21.34 -8.23
N GLN A 104 26.61 20.84 -8.97
CA GLN A 104 25.43 20.17 -8.40
C GLN A 104 25.36 18.73 -8.88
N GLY A 105 24.89 17.85 -8.00
CA GLY A 105 24.66 16.44 -8.30
C GLY A 105 23.39 15.95 -7.63
N THR A 106 22.63 15.10 -8.34
CA THR A 106 21.42 14.48 -7.81
C THR A 106 21.67 13.02 -7.52
N ALA A 107 21.41 12.60 -6.29
CA ALA A 107 21.42 11.20 -5.90
C ALA A 107 20.01 10.62 -6.07
N HIS A 108 19.89 9.56 -6.87
CA HIS A 108 18.66 8.82 -7.03
C HIS A 108 18.65 7.59 -6.13
N LEU A 109 17.58 7.43 -5.37
CA LEU A 109 17.38 6.37 -4.40
C LEU A 109 16.31 5.41 -4.92
N ARG A 110 16.58 4.12 -4.80
CA ARG A 110 15.57 3.07 -5.00
C ARG A 110 15.13 2.56 -3.64
N VAL A 111 13.86 2.75 -3.35
CA VAL A 111 13.23 2.22 -2.14
C VAL A 111 12.73 0.81 -2.45
N LEU A 112 12.95 -0.09 -1.49
CA LEU A 112 12.43 -1.45 -1.57
C LEU A 112 11.16 -1.48 -0.72
N PRO A 113 10.01 -1.82 -1.30
CA PRO A 113 8.74 -1.80 -0.59
C PRO A 113 8.74 -2.84 0.53
N VAL A 114 7.96 -2.58 1.56
CA VAL A 114 7.68 -3.49 2.67
C VAL A 114 6.17 -3.63 2.76
N ASN A 115 5.66 -4.86 2.92
CA ASN A 115 4.22 -5.08 3.07
C ASN A 115 3.85 -5.01 4.57
N ASP A 116 3.64 -3.80 5.09
CA ASP A 116 3.33 -3.56 6.50
C ASP A 116 2.00 -2.83 6.76
N GLU A 117 1.30 -2.43 5.71
CA GLU A 117 -0.09 -1.99 5.79
C GLU A 117 -1.06 -3.17 5.87
N LYS A 118 -2.24 -2.91 6.45
CA LYS A 118 -3.28 -3.93 6.60
C LYS A 118 -4.41 -3.72 5.59
N PRO A 119 -4.89 -4.79 4.95
CA PRO A 119 -6.04 -4.69 4.06
C PRO A 119 -7.28 -4.15 4.78
N ARG A 120 -7.99 -3.21 4.12
CA ARG A 120 -9.18 -2.57 4.68
C ARG A 120 -10.33 -2.51 3.70
N LEU A 121 -11.56 -2.57 4.24
CA LEU A 121 -12.77 -2.32 3.46
C LEU A 121 -13.02 -0.82 3.30
N LEU A 122 -13.26 -0.40 2.07
CA LEU A 122 -13.75 0.93 1.72
C LEU A 122 -15.27 0.96 1.58
N LYS A 123 -15.86 -0.08 0.99
CA LYS A 123 -17.30 -0.20 0.77
C LYS A 123 -17.80 -1.58 1.15
N ASN A 124 -18.95 -1.61 1.82
CA ASN A 124 -19.68 -2.82 2.15
C ASN A 124 -21.17 -2.47 2.30
N ALA A 125 -21.82 -2.17 1.19
CA ALA A 125 -23.20 -1.69 1.14
C ALA A 125 -24.23 -2.83 1.05
N GLY A 126 -23.78 -4.07 0.86
CA GLY A 126 -24.66 -5.19 0.52
C GLY A 126 -25.22 -5.09 -0.90
N VAL A 127 -26.08 -6.03 -1.27
CA VAL A 127 -26.73 -6.02 -2.58
C VAL A 127 -28.17 -6.54 -2.51
N GLU A 128 -28.98 -6.14 -3.47
CA GLU A 128 -30.33 -6.64 -3.65
C GLU A 128 -30.43 -7.46 -4.92
N VAL A 129 -31.16 -8.57 -4.83
CA VAL A 129 -31.34 -9.53 -5.91
C VAL A 129 -32.77 -10.03 -5.92
N ASP A 130 -33.33 -10.23 -7.11
CA ASP A 130 -34.63 -10.85 -7.24
C ASP A 130 -34.52 -12.37 -7.02
N TRP A 131 -35.59 -12.96 -6.49
CA TRP A 131 -35.68 -14.41 -6.34
C TRP A 131 -35.44 -15.12 -7.69
N MET A 132 -34.68 -16.21 -7.68
CA MET A 132 -34.27 -16.98 -8.86
C MET A 132 -33.45 -16.19 -9.90
N ASP A 133 -32.86 -15.06 -9.49
CA ASP A 133 -31.99 -14.24 -10.34
C ASP A 133 -30.53 -14.21 -9.84
N ARG A 134 -29.66 -13.60 -10.64
CA ARG A 134 -28.26 -13.35 -10.30
C ARG A 134 -27.96 -11.86 -10.29
N ARG A 135 -27.11 -11.46 -9.35
CA ARG A 135 -26.66 -10.07 -9.23
C ARG A 135 -25.15 -9.99 -9.12
N VAL A 136 -24.56 -9.10 -9.91
CA VAL A 136 -23.14 -8.74 -9.80
C VAL A 136 -22.89 -8.03 -8.47
N ILE A 137 -21.81 -8.40 -7.79
CA ILE A 137 -21.25 -7.68 -6.65
C ILE A 137 -20.04 -6.91 -7.22
N SER A 138 -20.18 -5.60 -7.34
CA SER A 138 -19.19 -4.71 -7.98
C SER A 138 -18.54 -3.77 -6.97
N SER A 139 -17.49 -3.04 -7.39
CA SER A 139 -16.83 -1.99 -6.59
C SER A 139 -17.73 -0.82 -6.17
N VAL A 140 -18.97 -0.76 -6.66
CA VAL A 140 -19.97 0.20 -6.16
C VAL A 140 -20.46 -0.20 -4.76
N VAL A 141 -20.53 -1.50 -4.46
CA VAL A 141 -21.13 -2.02 -3.22
C VAL A 141 -20.15 -2.76 -2.33
N LEU A 142 -19.06 -3.30 -2.88
CA LEU A 142 -18.02 -4.01 -2.14
C LEU A 142 -16.67 -3.58 -2.69
N GLU A 143 -15.82 -3.00 -1.85
CA GLU A 143 -14.49 -2.54 -2.28
C GLU A 143 -13.54 -2.60 -1.10
N ALA A 144 -12.36 -3.15 -1.32
CA ALA A 144 -11.25 -3.16 -0.40
C ALA A 144 -10.02 -2.54 -1.06
N GLU A 145 -9.13 -2.02 -0.23
CA GLU A 145 -7.81 -1.59 -0.66
C GLU A 145 -6.77 -2.04 0.36
N ASP A 146 -5.54 -2.05 -0.12
CA ASP A 146 -4.32 -2.19 0.63
C ASP A 146 -3.29 -1.29 -0.08
N LEU A 147 -2.48 -0.56 0.67
CA LEU A 147 -1.60 0.45 0.07
C LEU A 147 -0.37 -0.18 -0.60
N ASP A 148 0.01 -1.37 -0.16
CA ASP A 148 1.25 -2.07 -0.56
C ASP A 148 0.91 -3.19 -1.56
N THR A 149 -0.34 -3.66 -1.51
CA THR A 149 -0.81 -4.82 -2.25
C THR A 149 -1.75 -4.46 -3.41
N PRO A 150 -1.43 -4.86 -4.66
CA PRO A 150 -2.31 -4.63 -5.80
C PRO A 150 -3.60 -5.47 -5.72
N THR A 151 -4.68 -4.99 -6.38
CA THR A 151 -6.02 -5.60 -6.34
C THR A 151 -6.08 -7.07 -6.77
N SER A 152 -5.17 -7.51 -7.65
CA SER A 152 -5.04 -8.90 -8.11
C SER A 152 -4.50 -9.86 -7.03
N LYS A 153 -3.93 -9.33 -5.95
CA LYS A 153 -3.35 -10.09 -4.82
C LYS A 153 -4.03 -9.76 -3.49
N LEU A 154 -5.07 -8.94 -3.52
CA LEU A 154 -5.89 -8.66 -2.36
C LEU A 154 -7.08 -9.63 -2.34
N TYR A 155 -7.05 -10.59 -1.44
CA TYR A 155 -7.99 -11.70 -1.37
C TYR A 155 -9.12 -11.46 -0.37
N TYR A 156 -10.33 -11.81 -0.78
CA TYR A 156 -11.48 -12.03 0.09
C TYR A 156 -11.57 -13.52 0.41
N ILE A 157 -11.15 -13.93 1.60
CA ILE A 157 -11.19 -15.33 2.03
C ILE A 157 -12.56 -15.60 2.64
N LEU A 158 -13.36 -16.43 1.98
CA LEU A 158 -14.73 -16.74 2.40
C LEU A 158 -14.70 -17.67 3.62
N THR A 159 -15.09 -17.18 4.79
CA THR A 159 -15.18 -17.98 6.02
C THR A 159 -16.54 -18.64 6.19
N ALA A 160 -17.60 -18.06 5.60
CA ALA A 160 -18.91 -18.67 5.49
C ALA A 160 -19.60 -18.22 4.20
N GLY A 161 -20.07 -19.19 3.41
CA GLY A 161 -20.83 -18.93 2.19
C GLY A 161 -22.31 -18.64 2.43
N PRO A 162 -23.03 -18.24 1.36
CA PRO A 162 -24.46 -17.97 1.44
C PRO A 162 -25.27 -19.24 1.75
N ARG A 163 -26.42 -19.06 2.42
CA ARG A 163 -27.33 -20.15 2.79
C ARG A 163 -28.40 -20.42 1.75
N PHE A 164 -28.82 -19.41 0.99
CA PHE A 164 -29.98 -19.47 0.11
C PHE A 164 -29.62 -19.29 -1.38
N GLY A 165 -28.34 -19.22 -1.68
CA GLY A 165 -27.82 -19.07 -3.03
C GLY A 165 -26.39 -19.57 -3.13
N LYS A 166 -25.71 -19.13 -4.19
CA LYS A 166 -24.31 -19.43 -4.46
C LYS A 166 -23.55 -18.15 -4.75
N LEU A 167 -22.33 -18.06 -4.25
CA LEU A 167 -21.36 -17.07 -4.69
C LEU A 167 -20.58 -17.66 -5.87
N GLN A 168 -20.42 -16.91 -6.96
CA GLN A 168 -19.80 -17.40 -8.18
C GLN A 168 -18.84 -16.35 -8.75
N VAL A 169 -17.72 -16.81 -9.31
CA VAL A 169 -16.79 -15.98 -10.09
C VAL A 169 -16.88 -16.39 -11.55
N LYS A 170 -16.98 -15.40 -12.44
CA LYS A 170 -16.94 -15.60 -13.89
C LYS A 170 -15.50 -15.60 -14.38
N THR A 171 -15.02 -16.75 -14.85
CA THR A 171 -13.68 -16.95 -15.40
C THR A 171 -13.74 -17.21 -16.91
N GLU A 172 -12.58 -17.36 -17.57
CA GLU A 172 -12.51 -17.77 -18.98
C GLU A 172 -13.12 -19.16 -19.22
N ALA A 173 -13.01 -20.06 -18.23
CA ALA A 173 -13.60 -21.41 -18.28
C ALA A 173 -15.11 -21.41 -17.98
N GLY A 174 -15.70 -20.26 -17.65
CA GLY A 174 -17.10 -20.12 -17.27
C GLY A 174 -17.27 -19.81 -15.78
N TRP A 175 -18.41 -20.21 -15.23
CA TRP A 175 -18.80 -19.91 -13.85
C TRP A 175 -18.21 -20.91 -12.87
N THR A 176 -17.56 -20.40 -11.84
CA THR A 176 -16.99 -21.20 -10.74
C THR A 176 -17.67 -20.82 -9.43
N ASP A 177 -18.22 -21.81 -8.72
CA ASP A 177 -18.79 -21.61 -7.38
C ASP A 177 -17.67 -21.39 -6.36
N ILE A 178 -17.87 -20.43 -5.46
CA ILE A 178 -16.96 -20.11 -4.35
C ILE A 178 -17.63 -20.49 -3.02
N GLY A 179 -17.03 -21.45 -2.32
CA GLY A 179 -17.45 -21.94 -1.01
C GLY A 179 -16.51 -21.52 0.12
N ALA A 180 -16.86 -21.91 1.36
CA ALA A 180 -16.04 -21.60 2.53
C ALA A 180 -14.62 -22.18 2.39
N GLY A 181 -13.60 -21.40 2.77
CA GLY A 181 -12.18 -21.71 2.61
C GLY A 181 -11.61 -21.33 1.23
N GLN A 182 -12.45 -20.94 0.26
CA GLN A 182 -12.00 -20.41 -1.02
C GLN A 182 -11.97 -18.88 -1.01
N ASN A 183 -11.38 -18.30 -2.05
CA ASN A 183 -11.21 -16.85 -2.17
C ASN A 183 -11.60 -16.33 -3.56
N PHE A 184 -11.76 -15.02 -3.62
CA PHE A 184 -11.78 -14.20 -4.83
C PHE A 184 -10.96 -12.93 -4.56
N THR A 185 -10.60 -12.19 -5.58
CA THR A 185 -9.73 -11.01 -5.48
C THR A 185 -10.52 -9.69 -5.56
N GLN A 186 -9.94 -8.58 -5.09
CA GLN A 186 -10.48 -7.24 -5.35
C GLN A 186 -10.59 -6.96 -6.86
N GLU A 187 -9.66 -7.48 -7.67
CA GLU A 187 -9.74 -7.40 -9.13
C GLU A 187 -10.99 -8.12 -9.69
N ASP A 188 -11.40 -9.26 -9.12
CA ASP A 188 -12.64 -9.94 -9.51
C ASP A 188 -13.89 -9.06 -9.30
N VAL A 189 -13.89 -8.28 -8.23
CA VAL A 189 -14.97 -7.34 -7.90
C VAL A 189 -14.94 -6.14 -8.83
N GLU A 190 -13.76 -5.59 -9.09
CA GLU A 190 -13.54 -4.44 -9.99
C GLU A 190 -13.94 -4.75 -11.44
N PHE A 191 -13.60 -5.95 -11.93
CA PHE A 191 -13.97 -6.39 -13.27
C PHE A 191 -15.34 -7.06 -13.35
N ASN A 192 -16.20 -6.88 -12.34
CA ASN A 192 -17.58 -7.38 -12.34
C ASN A 192 -17.69 -8.91 -12.55
N ARG A 193 -16.67 -9.66 -12.10
CA ARG A 193 -16.60 -11.12 -12.19
C ARG A 193 -17.27 -11.82 -11.01
N LEU A 194 -17.47 -11.15 -9.88
CA LEU A 194 -18.13 -11.71 -8.70
C LEU A 194 -19.65 -11.56 -8.76
N TRP A 195 -20.39 -12.66 -8.56
CA TRP A 195 -21.84 -12.70 -8.63
C TRP A 195 -22.44 -13.51 -7.48
N TYR A 196 -23.60 -13.09 -7.00
CA TYR A 196 -24.49 -13.93 -6.21
C TYR A 196 -25.61 -14.46 -7.09
N ALA A 197 -25.90 -15.75 -6.99
CA ALA A 197 -27.03 -16.41 -7.64
C ALA A 197 -27.99 -16.96 -6.59
N HIS A 198 -29.22 -16.46 -6.55
CA HIS A 198 -30.23 -17.00 -5.65
C HIS A 198 -30.79 -18.32 -6.20
N THR A 199 -30.84 -19.37 -5.38
CA THR A 199 -31.24 -20.71 -5.84
C THR A 199 -32.38 -21.34 -5.04
N THR A 200 -32.90 -20.65 -4.03
CA THR A 200 -33.96 -21.20 -3.16
C THR A 200 -35.35 -20.98 -3.79
N GLY A 201 -36.25 -21.96 -3.60
CA GLY A 201 -37.56 -22.08 -4.27
C GLY A 201 -38.61 -21.00 -3.95
N THR A 202 -39.80 -21.16 -4.55
CA THR A 202 -40.80 -20.12 -4.84
C THR A 202 -41.14 -19.14 -3.72
N GLY A 203 -41.05 -17.84 -4.01
CA GLY A 203 -41.59 -16.75 -3.19
C GLY A 203 -40.74 -16.31 -1.99
N PHE A 204 -39.46 -16.72 -1.93
CA PHE A 204 -38.59 -16.33 -0.82
C PHE A 204 -38.34 -14.82 -0.81
N LYS A 205 -38.67 -14.19 0.33
CA LYS A 205 -38.25 -12.85 0.71
C LYS A 205 -37.48 -12.96 2.00
N GLY A 206 -36.27 -12.43 2.03
CA GLY A 206 -35.43 -12.54 3.21
C GLY A 206 -34.03 -12.02 2.98
N HIS A 207 -33.13 -12.41 3.88
CA HIS A 207 -31.73 -12.02 3.82
C HIS A 207 -30.85 -13.25 3.74
N ASP A 208 -29.79 -13.12 2.96
CA ASP A 208 -28.65 -14.02 2.90
C ASP A 208 -27.39 -13.23 3.23
N SER A 209 -26.28 -13.91 3.48
CA SER A 209 -25.02 -13.21 3.71
C SER A 209 -23.83 -14.10 3.44
N ILE A 210 -22.70 -13.46 3.19
CA ILE A 210 -21.39 -14.09 3.18
C ILE A 210 -20.55 -13.49 4.31
N ARG A 211 -19.64 -14.30 4.88
CA ARG A 211 -18.61 -13.83 5.81
C ARG A 211 -17.24 -14.07 5.22
N PHE A 212 -16.35 -13.09 5.35
CA PHE A 212 -15.00 -13.16 4.81
C PHE A 212 -14.01 -12.38 5.66
N THR A 213 -12.73 -12.65 5.46
CA THR A 213 -11.62 -11.77 5.88
C THR A 213 -10.90 -11.27 4.64
N LEU A 214 -10.27 -10.10 4.73
CA LEU A 214 -9.35 -9.62 3.70
C LEU A 214 -7.94 -10.09 4.04
N SER A 215 -7.17 -10.52 3.04
CA SER A 215 -5.77 -10.87 3.22
C SER A 215 -4.97 -10.60 1.95
N ASP A 216 -3.74 -10.17 2.12
CA ASP A 216 -2.69 -10.05 1.12
C ASP A 216 -1.62 -11.17 1.26
N LEU A 217 -1.87 -12.15 2.14
CA LEU A 217 -1.01 -13.25 2.61
C LEU A 217 -0.02 -12.93 3.74
N ASP A 218 0.26 -11.66 4.03
CA ASP A 218 1.14 -11.25 5.14
C ASP A 218 0.32 -10.68 6.31
N ASN A 219 -0.73 -9.96 5.97
CA ASN A 219 -1.67 -9.27 6.83
C ASN A 219 -3.10 -9.81 6.63
N GLU A 220 -3.92 -9.67 7.67
CA GLU A 220 -5.33 -10.08 7.63
C GLU A 220 -6.22 -9.07 8.36
N SER A 221 -7.38 -8.77 7.78
CA SER A 221 -8.40 -7.94 8.42
C SER A 221 -9.23 -8.74 9.44
N PRO A 222 -9.91 -8.09 10.40
CA PRO A 222 -10.98 -8.73 11.16
C PRO A 222 -12.09 -9.28 10.25
N PRO A 223 -12.86 -10.29 10.69
CA PRO A 223 -13.98 -10.84 9.94
C PRO A 223 -15.06 -9.81 9.61
N GLN A 224 -15.58 -9.90 8.39
CA GLN A 224 -16.59 -9.01 7.81
C GLN A 224 -17.81 -9.81 7.36
N SER A 225 -18.95 -9.13 7.23
CA SER A 225 -20.18 -9.70 6.68
C SER A 225 -20.70 -8.83 5.55
N PHE A 226 -21.02 -9.41 4.40
CA PHE A 226 -21.70 -8.74 3.30
C PHE A 226 -23.12 -9.30 3.18
N PHE A 227 -24.10 -8.40 3.22
CA PHE A 227 -25.52 -8.77 3.28
C PHE A 227 -26.17 -8.74 1.90
N ILE A 228 -27.03 -9.71 1.65
CA ILE A 228 -27.77 -9.86 0.41
C ILE A 228 -29.25 -9.86 0.75
N SER A 229 -30.02 -8.94 0.17
CA SER A 229 -31.47 -8.88 0.36
C SER A 229 -32.17 -9.46 -0.85
N VAL A 230 -33.01 -10.47 -0.62
CA VAL A 230 -33.76 -11.17 -1.68
C VAL A 230 -35.18 -10.62 -1.75
N ARG A 231 -35.57 -10.16 -2.94
CA ARG A 231 -36.88 -9.57 -3.22
C ARG A 231 -37.76 -10.52 -4.03
N THR A 232 -39.06 -10.48 -3.78
CA THR A 232 -40.06 -11.16 -4.63
C THR A 232 -40.46 -10.25 -5.77
N ILE A 233 -40.60 -10.82 -6.97
CA ILE A 233 -41.19 -10.10 -8.11
C ILE A 233 -42.71 -10.06 -7.87
N GLN A 234 -43.28 -8.88 -7.67
CA GLN A 234 -44.72 -8.71 -7.82
C GLN A 234 -45.03 -8.81 -9.31
N LYS A 235 -45.61 -9.94 -9.74
CA LYS A 235 -46.15 -10.07 -11.10
C LYS A 235 -47.27 -9.03 -11.23
N GLY A 236 -47.15 -8.11 -12.19
CA GLY A 236 -48.14 -7.05 -12.42
C GLY A 236 -49.54 -7.64 -12.56
N GLU A 237 -50.52 -6.92 -12.00
CA GLU A 237 -51.94 -7.17 -12.25
C GLU A 237 -52.18 -7.19 -13.76
N ASP A 238 -52.51 -8.36 -14.31
CA ASP A 238 -53.19 -8.45 -15.60
C ASP A 238 -54.50 -7.67 -15.48
N ARG A 239 -54.49 -6.42 -15.94
CA ARG A 239 -55.70 -5.69 -16.28
C ARG A 239 -56.23 -6.27 -17.59
N THR A 240 -56.93 -7.39 -17.49
CA THR A 240 -57.93 -7.75 -18.48
C THR A 240 -59.18 -6.90 -18.21
N ALA A 241 -59.41 -5.92 -19.07
CA ALA A 241 -60.70 -5.31 -19.32
C ALA A 241 -61.07 -5.56 -20.79
#